data_AF-A0A0F7PBE5-F1
#
_entry.id   AF-A0A0F7PBE5-F1
#
_cell.length_a   1.000
_cell.length_b   1.000
_cell.length_c   1.000
_cell.angle_alpha   90.00
_cell.angle_beta   90.00
_cell.angle_gamma   90.00
#
_symmetry.space_group_name_H-M   'P 1'
#
loop_
_entity.id
_entity.type
_entity.pdbx_description
1 polymer ?
#
loop_
_entity_poly.entity_id
_entity_poly.type
_entity_poly.pdbx_seq_one_letter_code
_entity_poly.pdbx_strand_id
1 'polypeptide(L)'
;MSTDADDGDSRMEKINVRVPETLLKEIDAEWERRGYSSKSEAIRDALRNWVNPPATLSEETLDDLEESSKQIERGETRSLDDVAEEYDVDLDAE
;
A
#
# COMPACT_ATOMS: atom_id res chain seq x y z
N MET A 1 -19.59 -16.45 -24.56
CA MET A 1 -18.27 -15.94 -24.94
C MET A 1 -17.40 -16.03 -23.68
N SER A 2 -16.51 -17.01 -23.61
CA SER A 2 -15.50 -17.11 -22.53
C SER A 2 -14.19 -16.75 -23.17
N THR A 3 -13.58 -15.66 -22.74
CA THR A 3 -12.24 -15.28 -23.16
C THR A 3 -11.27 -16.21 -22.45
N ASP A 4 -10.77 -17.17 -23.21
CA ASP A 4 -9.58 -17.95 -22.89
C ASP A 4 -8.40 -16.97 -22.88
N ALA A 5 -7.88 -16.66 -21.69
CA ALA A 5 -6.68 -15.86 -21.52
C ALA A 5 -5.51 -16.82 -21.25
N ASP A 6 -5.00 -17.39 -22.33
CA ASP A 6 -3.67 -17.98 -22.37
C ASP A 6 -2.67 -16.81 -22.43
N ASP A 7 -2.08 -16.46 -21.29
CA ASP A 7 -1.05 -15.42 -21.18
C ASP A 7 0.14 -15.96 -20.37
N GLY A 8 1.08 -16.57 -21.11
CA GLY A 8 2.54 -16.48 -21.00
C GLY A 8 3.30 -16.82 -19.71
N ASP A 9 2.79 -16.51 -18.51
CA ASP A 9 3.54 -16.59 -17.23
C ASP A 9 2.66 -17.12 -16.07
N SER A 10 1.57 -17.80 -16.40
CA SER A 10 0.44 -18.07 -15.51
C SER A 10 0.39 -19.50 -14.97
N ARG A 11 1.55 -20.15 -14.75
CA ARG A 11 1.59 -21.43 -14.04
C ARG A 11 1.40 -21.21 -12.55
N MET A 12 0.14 -21.21 -12.12
CA MET A 12 -0.24 -21.21 -10.71
C MET A 12 -0.14 -22.62 -10.14
N GLU A 13 0.64 -22.80 -9.08
CA GLU A 13 0.69 -24.05 -8.32
C GLU A 13 -0.29 -24.02 -7.13
N LYS A 14 -0.94 -25.15 -6.84
CA LYS A 14 -1.89 -25.27 -5.73
C LYS A 14 -1.16 -25.48 -4.42
N ILE A 15 -1.33 -24.54 -3.50
CA ILE A 15 -0.91 -24.68 -2.11
C ILE A 15 -2.09 -25.15 -1.24
N ASN A 16 -1.85 -26.11 -0.35
CA ASN A 16 -2.83 -26.54 0.66
C ASN A 16 -2.35 -26.06 2.03
N VAL A 17 -3.11 -25.15 2.66
CA VAL A 17 -2.74 -24.52 3.95
C VAL A 17 -3.89 -24.71 4.94
N ARG A 18 -3.55 -24.98 6.21
CA ARG A 18 -4.52 -24.97 7.31
C ARG A 18 -4.49 -23.61 7.99
N VAL A 19 -5.65 -22.98 8.12
CA VAL A 19 -5.83 -21.71 8.81
C VAL A 19 -6.84 -21.88 9.95
N PRO A 20 -6.75 -21.09 11.03
CA PRO A 20 -7.78 -21.05 12.07
C PRO A 20 -9.15 -20.68 11.46
N GLU A 21 -10.23 -21.28 11.97
CA GLU A 21 -11.58 -21.00 11.47
C GLU A 21 -12.00 -19.54 11.68
N THR A 22 -11.49 -18.89 12.73
CA THR A 22 -11.72 -17.47 12.98
C THR A 22 -11.11 -16.61 11.87
N LEU A 23 -9.86 -16.88 11.51
CA LEU A 23 -9.16 -16.18 10.44
C LEU A 23 -9.85 -16.39 9.09
N LEU A 24 -10.33 -17.61 8.81
CA LEU A 24 -11.07 -17.88 7.58
C LEU A 24 -12.34 -17.01 7.49
N LYS A 25 -13.09 -16.87 8.59
CA LYS A 25 -14.28 -16.01 8.65
C LYS A 25 -13.96 -14.53 8.42
N GLU A 26 -12.84 -14.05 8.96
CA GLU A 26 -12.38 -12.67 8.75
C GLU A 26 -12.00 -12.43 7.29
N ILE A 27 -11.25 -13.35 6.68
CA ILE A 27 -10.92 -13.28 5.25
C ILE A 27 -12.20 -13.27 4.42
N ASP A 28 -13.16 -14.15 4.73
CA ASP A 28 -14.49 -14.25 4.11
C ASP A 28 -15.27 -12.93 4.15
N ALA A 29 -15.20 -12.19 5.25
CA ALA A 29 -15.88 -10.91 5.39
C ALA A 29 -15.16 -9.76 4.64
N GLU A 30 -13.84 -9.85 4.49
CA GLU A 30 -13.01 -8.75 3.98
C GLU A 30 -12.70 -8.83 2.49
N TRP A 31 -12.60 -10.02 1.89
CA TRP A 31 -12.17 -10.15 0.49
C TRP A 31 -13.13 -9.47 -0.50
N GLU A 32 -14.45 -9.60 -0.29
CA GLU A 32 -15.46 -8.91 -1.13
C GLU A 32 -15.46 -7.41 -0.88
N ARG A 33 -15.31 -6.98 0.39
CA ARG A 33 -15.27 -5.55 0.75
C ARG A 33 -14.09 -4.83 0.12
N ARG A 34 -12.96 -5.52 -0.02
CA ARG A 34 -11.75 -5.01 -0.66
C ARG A 34 -11.77 -5.14 -2.19
N GLY A 35 -12.83 -5.73 -2.76
CA GLY A 35 -13.03 -5.82 -4.21
C GLY A 35 -12.21 -6.90 -4.91
N TYR A 36 -11.70 -7.90 -4.19
CA TYR A 36 -10.99 -9.02 -4.83
C TYR A 36 -11.95 -9.88 -5.64
N SER A 37 -11.47 -10.43 -6.76
CA SER A 37 -12.26 -11.32 -7.62
C SER A 37 -12.48 -12.71 -7.00
N SER A 38 -11.61 -13.12 -6.07
CA SER A 38 -11.71 -14.37 -5.34
C SER A 38 -10.91 -14.34 -4.03
N LYS A 39 -11.25 -15.23 -3.09
CA LYS A 39 -10.44 -15.46 -1.88
C LYS A 39 -8.99 -15.81 -2.19
N SER A 40 -8.77 -16.61 -3.24
CA SER A 40 -7.43 -17.01 -3.69
C SER A 40 -6.60 -15.81 -4.14
N GLU A 41 -7.24 -14.77 -4.68
CA GLU A 41 -6.58 -13.52 -5.07
C GLU A 41 -6.19 -12.70 -3.84
N ALA A 42 -7.08 -12.57 -2.86
CA ALA A 42 -6.76 -11.91 -1.58
C ALA A 42 -5.59 -12.60 -0.85
N ILE A 43 -5.59 -13.94 -0.83
CA ILE A 43 -4.49 -14.72 -0.23
C ILE A 43 -3.20 -14.54 -1.03
N ARG A 44 -3.25 -14.56 -2.36
CA ARG A 44 -2.07 -14.35 -3.20
C ARG A 44 -1.48 -12.95 -3.01
N ASP A 45 -2.32 -11.94 -2.89
CA ASP A 45 -1.90 -10.56 -2.64
C ASP A 45 -1.22 -10.42 -1.28
N ALA A 46 -1.79 -11.02 -0.24
CA ALA A 46 -1.16 -11.08 1.08
C ALA A 46 0.21 -11.81 1.05
N LEU A 47 0.31 -12.92 0.32
CA LEU A 47 1.58 -13.63 0.12
C LEU A 47 2.60 -12.80 -0.68
N ARG A 48 2.15 -12.05 -1.69
CA ARG A 48 3.02 -11.14 -2.47
C ARG A 48 3.54 -10.01 -1.60
N ASN A 49 2.69 -9.43 -0.76
CA ASN A 49 3.08 -8.43 0.23
C ASN A 49 4.08 -9.02 1.24
N TRP A 50 3.90 -10.26 1.68
CA TRP A 50 4.87 -10.90 2.57
C TRP A 50 6.25 -11.12 1.93
N VAL A 51 6.30 -11.51 0.64
CA VAL A 51 7.58 -11.69 -0.09
C VAL A 51 8.23 -10.37 -0.46
N ASN A 52 7.42 -9.36 -0.80
CA ASN A 52 7.87 -8.02 -1.15
C ASN A 52 7.12 -7.01 -0.28
N PRO A 53 7.54 -6.85 0.99
CA PRO A 53 6.87 -5.94 1.90
C PRO A 53 6.91 -4.53 1.29
N PRO A 54 5.80 -3.77 1.35
CA PRO A 54 5.85 -2.37 0.98
C PRO A 54 6.99 -1.73 1.76
N ALA A 55 7.72 -0.81 1.12
CA ALA A 55 8.79 -0.09 1.79
C ALA A 55 8.23 0.51 3.07
N THR A 56 8.64 -0.04 4.20
CA THR A 56 8.26 0.51 5.49
C THR A 56 9.03 1.80 5.63
N LEU A 57 8.33 2.88 5.94
CA LEU A 57 8.98 4.11 6.36
C LEU A 57 9.86 3.77 7.56
N SER A 58 11.07 4.33 7.59
CA SER A 58 11.95 4.23 8.76
C SER A 58 11.22 4.80 9.98
N GLU A 59 11.58 4.34 11.19
CA GLU A 59 11.04 4.90 12.43
C GLU A 59 11.21 6.43 12.48
N GLU A 60 12.35 6.93 11.98
CA GLU A 60 12.63 8.36 11.81
C GLU A 60 11.61 9.05 10.89
N THR A 61 11.31 8.47 9.73
CA THR A 61 10.34 9.06 8.79
C THR A 61 8.90 9.04 9.34
N LEU A 62 8.57 8.06 10.17
CA LEU A 62 7.28 8.02 10.86
C LEU A 62 7.18 9.11 11.94
N ASP A 63 8.26 9.34 12.68
CA ASP A 63 8.36 10.42 13.67
C ASP A 63 8.24 11.80 12.99
N ASP A 64 8.95 12.00 11.88
CA ASP A 64 8.88 13.22 11.06
C ASP A 64 7.45 13.50 10.55
N LEU A 65 6.72 12.47 10.12
CA LEU A 65 5.32 12.61 9.69
C LEU A 65 4.39 12.96 10.85
N GLU A 66 4.61 12.38 12.03
CA GLU A 66 3.86 12.72 13.23
C GLU A 66 4.14 14.17 13.66
N GLU A 67 5.40 14.59 13.64
CA GLU A 67 5.80 15.95 13.97
C GLU A 67 5.22 16.97 12.97
N SER A 68 5.31 16.68 11.67
CA SER A 68 4.69 17.49 10.61
C SER A 68 3.18 17.63 10.80
N SER A 69 2.50 16.54 11.17
CA SER A 69 1.05 16.57 11.47
C SER A 69 0.73 17.53 12.62
N LYS A 70 1.55 17.53 13.68
CA LYS A 70 1.39 18.45 14.82
C LYS A 70 1.72 19.90 14.43
N GLN A 71 2.74 20.12 13.60
CA GLN A 71 3.10 21.47 13.11
C GLN A 71 1.95 22.09 12.30
N ILE A 72 1.26 21.29 11.46
CA ILE A 72 0.06 21.72 10.73
C ILE A 72 -1.03 22.16 11.70
N GLU A 73 -1.30 21.37 12.76
CA GLU A 73 -2.33 21.71 13.75
C GLU A 73 -1.98 22.99 14.54
N ARG A 74 -0.69 23.22 14.81
CA ARG A 74 -0.18 24.43 15.48
C ARG A 74 -0.05 25.64 14.55
N GLY A 75 -0.30 25.48 13.25
CA GLY A 75 -0.15 26.53 12.25
C GLY A 75 1.30 26.91 11.95
N GLU A 76 2.26 26.03 12.25
CA GLU A 76 3.71 26.23 12.04
C GLU A 76 4.14 25.83 10.62
N THR A 77 3.27 26.07 9.63
CA THR A 77 3.55 25.76 8.22
C THR A 77 4.21 26.95 7.53
N ARG A 78 5.15 26.69 6.62
CA ARG A 78 5.74 27.73 5.76
C ARG A 78 5.09 27.75 4.37
N SER A 79 5.12 28.92 3.73
CA SER A 79 4.67 29.09 2.34
C SER A 79 5.66 28.44 1.37
N LEU A 80 5.15 27.93 0.26
CA LEU A 80 5.98 27.33 -0.80
C LEU A 80 6.97 28.36 -1.38
N ASP A 81 6.52 29.59 -1.69
CA ASP A 81 7.38 30.67 -2.20
C ASP A 81 8.52 31.02 -1.24
N ASP A 82 8.24 31.09 0.06
CA ASP A 82 9.22 31.45 1.11
C ASP A 82 10.33 30.39 1.21
N VAL A 83 9.96 29.11 1.13
CA VAL A 83 10.90 27.99 1.13
C VAL A 83 11.68 27.93 -0.18
N ALA A 84 11.04 28.13 -1.33
CA ALA A 84 11.72 28.10 -2.61
C ALA A 84 12.78 29.20 -2.75
N GLU A 85 12.50 30.41 -2.24
CA GLU A 85 13.48 31.50 -2.15
C GLU A 85 14.63 31.16 -1.19
N GLU A 86 14.34 30.54 -0.03
CA GLU A 86 15.37 30.13 0.95
C GLU A 86 16.35 29.09 0.38
N TYR A 87 15.86 28.14 -0.43
CA TYR A 87 16.66 27.04 -0.98
C TYR A 87 17.09 27.24 -2.43
N ASP A 88 16.88 28.42 -3.02
CA ASP A 88 17.23 28.76 -4.42
C ASP A 88 16.60 27.76 -5.43
N VAL A 89 15.34 27.40 -5.20
CA VAL A 89 14.59 26.46 -6.04
C VAL A 89 13.77 27.22 -7.07
N ASP A 90 14.10 27.07 -8.35
CA ASP A 90 13.30 27.58 -9.45
C ASP A 90 11.97 26.82 -9.56
N LEU A 91 10.87 27.46 -9.14
CA LEU A 91 9.52 26.89 -9.21
C LEU A 91 8.91 26.93 -10.63
N ASP A 92 9.52 27.69 -11.55
CA ASP A 92 9.09 27.87 -12.95
C ASP A 92 9.90 27.02 -13.96
N ALA A 93 10.74 26.08 -13.49
CA ALA A 93 11.49 25.18 -14.36
C ALA A 93 10.58 24.07 -14.95
N GLU A 94 10.14 24.27 -16.20
CA GLU A 94 9.45 23.25 -17.03
C GLU A 94 10.37 22.13 -17.55
#